data_AF-A0A834WCN9-F1
#
_entry.id   AF-A0A834WCN9-F1
#
_cell.length_a   1.000
_cell.length_b   1.000
_cell.length_c   1.000
_cell.angle_alpha   90.00
_cell.angle_beta   90.00
_cell.angle_gamma   90.00
#
_symmetry.space_group_name_H-M   'P 1'
#
loop_
_entity.id
_entity.type
_entity.pdbx_description
1 polymer ?
#
loop_
_entity_poly.entity_id
_entity_poly.type
_entity_poly.pdbx_seq_one_letter_code
_entity_poly.pdbx_strand_id
1 'polypeptide(L)'
;MDRRRGKQRLEVGDNLLDPPPSVNELLHLPQHFDWITFIRMTLGLSFIQEICPGRFDWKTKVRILSLWKVHGFSNPSEISYVDMIVIDEKEKKNQMYIVE
;
A
#
# COMPACT_ATOMS: atom_id res chain seq x y z
N MET A 1 -9.44 19.82 -55.78
CA MET A 1 -8.09 19.85 -55.18
C MET A 1 -8.29 20.26 -53.72
N ASP A 2 -8.58 19.36 -52.79
CA ASP A 2 -7.74 18.32 -52.17
C ASP A 2 -6.59 18.87 -51.30
N ARG A 3 -6.48 18.29 -50.08
CA ARG A 3 -5.34 18.23 -49.12
C ARG A 3 -5.16 19.47 -48.19
N ARG A 4 -5.06 19.39 -46.85
CA ARG A 4 -4.71 18.30 -45.90
C ARG A 4 -5.33 18.52 -44.53
N ARG A 5 -5.79 17.41 -43.93
CA ARG A 5 -6.02 17.25 -42.48
C ARG A 5 -4.70 17.47 -41.73
N GLY A 6 -4.65 18.47 -40.86
CA GLY A 6 -3.66 18.54 -39.80
C GLY A 6 -4.05 17.58 -38.67
N LYS A 7 -3.39 16.42 -38.61
CA LYS A 7 -3.40 15.54 -37.42
C LYS A 7 -2.84 16.35 -36.24
N GLN A 8 -3.66 16.74 -35.28
CA GLN A 8 -3.15 16.97 -33.93
C GLN A 8 -2.79 15.61 -33.36
N ARG A 9 -1.49 15.36 -33.27
CA ARG A 9 -0.92 14.23 -32.55
C ARG A 9 -1.18 14.51 -31.07
N LEU A 10 -2.10 13.76 -30.47
CA LEU A 10 -2.13 13.60 -29.02
C LEU A 10 -0.83 12.89 -28.64
N GLU A 11 0.18 13.67 -28.27
CA GLU A 11 1.27 13.13 -27.50
C GLU A 11 0.69 12.87 -26.12
N VAL A 12 0.45 11.59 -25.85
CA VAL A 12 0.23 11.06 -24.50
C VAL A 12 1.56 11.26 -23.79
N GLY A 13 1.76 12.49 -23.30
CA GLY A 13 2.84 12.82 -22.39
C GLY A 13 2.65 11.98 -21.15
N ASP A 14 3.73 11.29 -20.80
CA ASP A 14 3.86 10.44 -19.64
C ASP A 14 3.06 11.00 -18.47
N ASN A 15 2.13 10.20 -17.91
CA ASN A 15 1.53 10.45 -16.60
C ASN A 15 2.65 10.33 -15.57
N LEU A 16 3.51 11.34 -15.56
CA LEU A 16 4.46 11.68 -14.54
C LEU A 16 3.58 11.98 -13.34
N LEU A 17 3.61 11.08 -12.36
CA LEU A 17 3.13 11.33 -11.01
C LEU A 17 3.47 12.79 -10.68
N ASP A 18 2.45 13.61 -10.40
CA ASP A 18 2.67 14.97 -9.95
C ASP A 18 3.77 14.95 -8.88
N PRO A 19 4.76 15.85 -8.96
CA PRO A 19 5.84 15.86 -7.99
C PRO A 19 5.22 15.99 -6.59
N PRO A 20 5.71 15.24 -5.59
CA PRO A 20 5.18 15.34 -4.24
C PRO A 20 5.25 16.80 -3.80
N PRO A 21 4.19 17.32 -3.15
CA PRO A 21 4.11 18.73 -2.80
C PRO A 21 5.31 19.15 -1.95
N SER A 22 5.79 20.36 -2.20
CA SER A 22 6.95 20.91 -1.49
C SER A 22 6.62 21.15 -0.01
N VAL A 23 7.63 21.12 0.86
CA VAL A 23 7.44 21.33 2.31
C VAL A 23 6.70 22.65 2.62
N ASN A 24 6.89 23.69 1.79
CA ASN A 24 6.23 24.98 1.96
C ASN A 24 4.73 24.96 1.61
N GLU A 25 4.31 24.09 0.69
CA GLU A 25 2.90 23.88 0.36
C GLU A 25 2.21 23.06 1.45
N LEU A 26 2.93 22.15 2.10
CA LEU A 26 2.43 21.40 3.26
C LEU A 26 2.14 22.31 4.47
N LEU A 27 2.82 23.46 4.59
CA LEU A 27 2.59 24.42 5.69
C LEU A 27 1.29 25.22 5.55
N HIS A 28 0.71 25.28 4.35
CA HIS A 28 -0.56 25.97 4.08
C HIS A 28 -1.75 25.02 4.13
N LEU A 29 -1.51 23.75 4.47
CA LEU A 29 -2.58 22.78 4.61
C LEU A 29 -3.49 23.18 5.77
N PRO A 30 -4.81 22.93 5.66
CA PRO A 30 -5.76 23.24 6.71
C PRO A 30 -5.28 22.70 8.06
N GLN A 31 -5.54 23.40 9.16
CA GLN A 31 -5.16 22.93 10.51
C GLN A 31 -5.73 21.54 10.88
N HIS A 32 -6.66 21.01 10.08
CA HIS A 32 -7.23 19.66 10.19
C HIS A 32 -6.76 18.69 9.10
N PHE A 33 -5.68 18.98 8.38
CA PHE A 33 -5.20 18.10 7.32
C PHE A 33 -4.75 16.76 7.89
N ASP A 34 -5.41 15.69 7.46
CA ASP A 34 -5.09 14.33 7.86
C ASP A 34 -3.87 13.82 7.07
N TRP A 35 -2.70 14.11 7.60
CA TRP A 35 -1.40 13.67 7.06
C TRP A 35 -1.25 12.15 7.04
N ILE A 36 -1.95 11.42 7.92
CA ILE A 36 -1.96 9.95 7.90
C ILE A 36 -2.67 9.46 6.65
N THR A 37 -3.86 9.98 6.38
CA THR A 37 -4.63 9.62 5.18
C THR A 37 -3.90 10.03 3.90
N PHE A 38 -3.24 11.19 3.87
CA PHE A 38 -2.46 11.64 2.72
C PHE A 38 -1.28 10.70 2.42
N ILE A 39 -0.42 10.42 3.39
CA ILE A 39 0.71 9.49 3.23
C ILE A 39 0.21 8.11 2.78
N ARG A 40 -0.90 7.65 3.37
CA ARG A 40 -1.52 6.37 3.02
C ARG A 40 -1.92 6.31 1.54
N MET A 41 -2.55 7.35 1.02
CA MET A 41 -2.93 7.45 -0.40
C MET A 41 -1.70 7.50 -1.30
N THR A 42 -0.70 8.31 -0.96
CA THR A 42 0.53 8.43 -1.75
C THR A 42 1.32 7.12 -1.81
N LEU A 43 1.38 6.36 -0.71
CA LEU A 43 2.13 5.10 -0.63
C LEU A 43 1.30 3.87 -1.02
N GLY A 44 -0.01 4.03 -1.25
CA GLY A 44 -0.92 2.92 -1.53
C GLY A 44 -1.05 1.92 -0.38
N LEU A 45 -0.91 2.38 0.87
CA LEU A 45 -1.00 1.53 2.05
C LEU A 45 -2.47 1.31 2.46
N SER A 46 -2.79 0.14 2.98
CA SER A 46 -4.11 -0.21 3.51
C SER A 46 -3.99 -0.62 4.98
N PHE A 47 -5.02 -0.31 5.79
CA PHE A 47 -5.10 -0.86 7.15
C PHE A 47 -5.46 -2.34 7.08
N ILE A 48 -5.11 -3.12 8.11
CA ILE A 48 -5.37 -4.57 8.10
C ILE A 48 -6.88 -4.83 7.99
N GLN A 49 -7.70 -4.03 8.67
CA GLN A 49 -9.15 -4.14 8.66
C GLN A 49 -9.82 -3.86 7.28
N GLU A 50 -9.08 -3.25 6.34
CA GLU A 50 -9.58 -2.93 4.99
C GLU A 50 -9.18 -4.02 3.97
N ILE A 51 -8.41 -5.02 4.40
CA ILE A 51 -8.03 -6.16 3.58
C ILE A 51 -9.23 -7.13 3.55
N CYS A 52 -9.87 -7.23 2.39
CA CYS A 52 -11.02 -8.08 2.18
C CYS A 52 -10.66 -9.31 1.31
N PRO A 53 -11.34 -10.45 1.50
CA PRO A 53 -11.25 -11.58 0.57
C PRO A 53 -11.53 -11.12 -0.87
N GLY A 54 -10.68 -11.54 -1.82
CA GLY A 54 -10.79 -11.18 -3.24
C GLY A 54 -9.90 -10.00 -3.68
N ARG A 55 -9.26 -9.28 -2.75
CA ARG A 55 -8.18 -8.34 -3.09
C ARG A 55 -6.83 -9.04 -2.97
N PHE A 56 -6.22 -9.35 -4.11
CA PHE A 56 -4.97 -10.10 -4.16
C PHE A 56 -3.73 -9.25 -3.94
N ASP A 57 -3.78 -7.96 -4.29
CA ASP A 57 -2.66 -7.03 -4.13
C ASP A 57 -2.99 -5.93 -3.11
N TRP A 58 -2.24 -5.93 -2.01
CA TRP A 58 -2.29 -4.90 -0.99
C TRP A 58 -0.91 -4.69 -0.36
N LYS A 59 -0.71 -3.48 0.17
CA LYS A 59 0.47 -3.13 0.95
C LYS A 59 0.00 -2.61 2.29
N THR A 60 0.67 -2.99 3.37
CA THR A 60 0.37 -2.48 4.70
C THR A 60 1.67 -2.20 5.44
N LYS A 61 1.60 -1.29 6.40
CA LYS A 61 2.72 -0.97 7.29
C LYS A 61 2.31 -1.34 8.70
N VAL A 62 3.12 -2.18 9.33
CA VAL A 62 2.84 -2.73 10.66
C VAL A 62 4.09 -2.70 11.52
N ARG A 63 3.90 -2.71 12.83
CA ARG A 63 4.94 -3.09 13.80
C ARG A 63 4.69 -4.54 14.22
N ILE A 64 5.74 -5.35 14.23
CA ILE A 64 5.68 -6.72 14.74
C ILE A 64 5.82 -6.65 16.26
N LEU A 65 4.84 -7.20 16.98
CA LEU A 65 4.84 -7.28 18.44
C LEU A 65 5.41 -8.62 18.93
N SER A 66 5.12 -9.71 18.22
CA SER A 66 5.62 -11.04 18.54
C SER A 66 5.79 -11.86 17.27
N LEU A 67 6.86 -12.64 17.23
CA LEU A 67 7.17 -13.59 16.17
C LEU A 67 7.30 -14.97 16.79
N TRP A 68 6.51 -15.94 16.34
CA TRP A 68 6.61 -17.31 16.80
C TRP A 68 7.50 -18.12 15.87
N LYS A 69 8.11 -19.18 16.41
CA LYS A 69 9.04 -20.03 15.67
C LYS A 69 8.32 -20.72 14.51
N VAL A 70 9.02 -20.88 13.38
CA VAL A 70 8.51 -21.62 12.21
C VAL A 70 7.97 -22.98 12.67
N HIS A 71 6.71 -23.26 12.38
CA HIS A 71 6.17 -24.61 12.54
C HIS A 71 6.66 -25.44 11.35
N GLY A 72 7.87 -25.98 11.51
CA GLY A 72 8.46 -26.94 10.58
C GLY A 72 7.80 -28.29 10.80
N PHE A 73 6.88 -28.66 9.93
CA PHE A 73 6.26 -29.97 9.99
C PHE A 73 7.21 -31.02 9.40
N SER A 74 7.29 -32.18 10.04
CA SER A 74 8.14 -33.30 9.62
C SER A 74 7.64 -34.00 8.35
N ASN A 75 6.48 -33.60 7.84
CA ASN A 75 5.82 -34.18 6.68
C ASN A 75 6.01 -33.28 5.46
N PRO A 76 6.58 -33.77 4.35
CA PRO A 76 6.81 -32.97 3.14
C PRO A 76 5.55 -32.47 2.44
N SER A 77 4.35 -32.92 2.84
CA SER A 77 3.07 -32.39 2.36
C SER A 77 2.50 -31.25 3.20
N GLU A 78 3.13 -30.91 4.33
CA GLU A 78 2.66 -29.89 5.25
C GLU A 78 3.34 -28.55 4.96
N ILE A 79 2.55 -27.48 4.99
CA ILE A 79 3.02 -26.15 4.63
C ILE A 79 3.66 -25.50 5.85
N SER A 80 4.89 -25.03 5.70
CA SER A 80 5.57 -24.26 6.73
C SER A 80 4.92 -22.90 6.89
N TYR A 81 4.77 -22.46 8.14
CA TYR A 81 4.32 -21.10 8.40
C TYR A 81 4.98 -20.47 9.63
N VAL A 82 4.93 -19.14 9.64
CA VAL A 82 5.37 -18.29 10.75
C VAL A 82 4.18 -17.51 11.28
N ASP A 83 3.88 -17.71 12.57
CA ASP A 83 2.86 -16.94 13.26
C ASP A 83 3.41 -15.61 13.75
N MET A 84 2.65 -14.55 13.51
CA MET A 84 3.01 -13.20 13.90
C MET A 84 1.84 -12.49 14.56
N ILE A 85 2.17 -11.70 15.57
CA ILE A 85 1.27 -10.69 16.13
C ILE A 85 1.78 -9.34 15.68
N VAL A 86 0.92 -8.58 15.01
CA VAL A 86 1.25 -7.28 14.44
C VAL A 86 0.27 -6.21 14.91
N ILE A 87 0.68 -4.95 14.83
CA ILE A 87 -0.15 -3.79 15.10
C ILE A 87 0.03 -2.78 13.96
N ASP A 88 -1.07 -2.27 13.42
CA ASP A 88 -1.06 -1.21 12.41
C ASP A 88 -1.18 0.18 13.07
N GLU A 89 -1.24 1.24 12.26
CA GLU A 89 -1.35 2.62 12.75
C GLU A 89 -2.70 2.92 13.42
N LYS A 90 -3.70 2.03 13.30
CA LYS A 90 -4.96 2.11 14.07
C LYS A 90 -4.82 1.48 15.45
N GLU A 91 -3.62 1.08 15.83
CA GLU A 91 -3.28 0.43 17.09
C GLU A 91 -4.09 -0.85 17.36
N LYS A 92 -4.58 -1.49 16.28
CA LYS A 92 -5.29 -2.76 16.37
C LYS A 92 -4.30 -3.91 16.30
N LYS A 93 -4.36 -4.79 17.30
CA LYS A 93 -3.60 -6.03 17.35
C LYS A 93 -4.24 -7.05 16.40
N ASN A 94 -3.45 -7.59 15.48
CA ASN A 94 -3.88 -8.56 14.48
C ASN A 94 -2.94 -9.76 14.49
N GLN A 95 -3.47 -10.94 14.17
CA GLN A 95 -2.69 -12.15 13.96
C GLN A 95 -2.51 -12.37 12.46
N MET A 96 -1.28 -12.64 12.03
CA MET A 96 -0.92 -12.91 10.64
C MET A 96 -0.06 -14.15 10.55
N TYR A 97 -0.13 -14.80 9.39
CA TYR A 97 0.61 -16.01 9.06
C TYR A 97 1.37 -15.75 7.77
N ILE A 98 2.69 -16.00 7.77
CA ILE A 98 3.45 -16.12 6.53
C ILE A 98 3.57 -17.58 6.21
N VAL A 99 3.20 -17.95 4.99
CA VAL A 99 3.12 -19.32 4.51
C VAL A 99 4.21 -19.48 3.44
N GLU A 100 5.08 -20.48 3.58
CA GLU A 100 6.17 -20.82 2.65
C GLU A 100 5.94 -22.22 2.06
#